data_AF-F9NYL7-F1
#
_entry.id   AF-F9NYL7-F1
#
_cell.length_a   1.000
_cell.length_b   1.000
_cell.length_c   1.000
_cell.angle_alpha   90.00
_cell.angle_beta   90.00
_cell.angle_gamma   90.00
#
_symmetry.space_group_name_H-M   'P 1'
#
loop_
_entity.id
_entity.type
_entity.pdbx_description
1 polymer ?
#
loop_
_entity_poly.entity_id
_entity_poly.type
_entity_poly.pdbx_seq_one_letter_code
_entity_poly.pdbx_strand_id
1 'polypeptide(L)'
;MSSRVILVSDDRSSLRSPGTLLWPDAAGMRGIHTGEWAAHIFEYAISFEGNMTQVRELAATNGVGVLHPHGTLATEPPGLIVCDVDSTVTRTEAIDLLAECAGKADEVREVTARAMAGELDFAESLRARVKCLEGLHIGAFEEARKATVVTPGAAELVASAHEIGAAVGLVSGGFTALVDPLAEQIGADFAASNELEIVDGHLTGRVVGDIVDRAAKATWLGRWALECGVDLERTIALGDGANDLDMFAIAGLPIAFCAKAVAVEAARNTIRCERIDAVRAVWAQ
;
A
#
# COMPACT_ATOMS: atom_id res chain seq x y z
N MET A 1 -13.15 -19.20 16.66
CA MET A 1 -13.18 -18.38 15.43
C MET A 1 -12.46 -19.17 14.36
N SER A 2 -13.01 -19.21 13.14
CA SER A 2 -12.28 -19.75 12.00
C SER A 2 -11.12 -18.82 11.68
N SER A 3 -9.98 -19.36 11.26
CA SER A 3 -8.83 -18.57 10.83
C SER A 3 -8.34 -19.06 9.47
N ARG A 4 -7.67 -18.17 8.74
CA ARG A 4 -7.14 -18.46 7.41
C ARG A 4 -5.68 -18.05 7.34
N VAL A 5 -4.82 -18.93 6.82
CA VAL A 5 -3.46 -18.55 6.43
C VAL A 5 -3.39 -18.64 4.91
N ILE A 6 -2.99 -17.54 4.28
CA ILE A 6 -3.00 -17.39 2.84
C ILE A 6 -1.57 -17.19 2.39
N LEU A 7 -1.09 -18.09 1.53
CA LEU A 7 0.19 -17.94 0.85
C LEU A 7 -0.06 -17.38 -0.54
N VAL A 8 0.65 -16.31 -0.93
CA VAL A 8 0.45 -15.60 -2.19
C VAL A 8 1.78 -15.47 -2.94
N SER A 9 1.80 -15.79 -4.23
CA SER A 9 3.00 -15.64 -5.09
C SER A 9 2.61 -15.58 -6.57
N ASP A 10 3.46 -14.97 -7.39
CA ASP A 10 3.47 -15.04 -8.85
C ASP A 10 4.08 -16.34 -9.40
N ASP A 11 4.83 -17.09 -8.57
CA ASP A 11 5.27 -18.46 -8.87
C ASP A 11 4.52 -19.47 -8.01
N ARG A 12 3.61 -20.23 -8.64
CA ARG A 12 2.85 -21.30 -7.96
C ARG A 12 3.75 -22.36 -7.32
N SER A 13 4.93 -22.62 -7.87
CA SER A 13 5.82 -23.66 -7.35
C SER A 13 6.38 -23.30 -5.97
N SER A 14 6.60 -22.00 -5.73
CA SER A 14 7.11 -21.45 -4.47
C SER A 14 6.16 -21.67 -3.28
N LEU A 15 4.85 -21.81 -3.54
CA LEU A 15 3.82 -21.98 -2.49
C LEU A 15 3.90 -23.34 -1.79
N ARG A 16 4.56 -24.33 -2.38
CA ARG A 16 4.56 -25.72 -1.88
C ARG A 16 5.29 -25.86 -0.55
N SER A 17 6.51 -25.33 -0.46
CA SER A 17 7.38 -25.48 0.71
C SER A 17 6.79 -24.82 1.97
N PRO A 18 6.43 -23.52 1.97
CA PRO A 18 5.72 -22.91 3.10
C PRO A 18 4.37 -23.57 3.40
N GLY A 19 3.69 -24.07 2.37
CA GLY A 19 2.41 -24.77 2.53
C GLY A 19 2.51 -26.07 3.33
N THR A 20 3.65 -26.77 3.34
CA THR A 20 3.79 -28.01 4.12
C THR A 20 3.66 -27.78 5.62
N LEU A 21 4.08 -26.62 6.12
CA LEU A 21 3.97 -26.25 7.53
C LEU A 21 2.52 -25.99 7.98
N LEU A 22 1.62 -25.72 7.04
CA LEU A 22 0.24 -25.32 7.31
C LEU A 22 -0.74 -26.50 7.35
N TRP A 23 -0.38 -27.62 6.73
CA TRP A 23 -1.24 -28.80 6.62
C TRP A 23 -1.60 -29.53 7.92
N PRO A 24 -0.72 -29.68 8.93
CA PRO A 24 -1.01 -30.53 10.10
C PRO A 24 -2.33 -30.22 10.81
N ASP A 25 -2.71 -28.94 10.86
CA ASP A 25 -3.91 -28.46 11.57
C ASP A 25 -5.01 -27.94 10.63
N ALA A 26 -4.77 -27.93 9.31
CA ALA A 26 -5.70 -27.37 8.34
C ALA A 26 -6.94 -28.27 8.19
N ALA A 27 -8.13 -27.66 8.30
CA ALA A 27 -9.40 -28.31 7.98
C ALA A 27 -9.59 -28.49 6.46
N GLY A 28 -8.96 -27.62 5.67
CA GLY A 28 -9.00 -27.67 4.21
C GLY A 28 -8.01 -26.67 3.59
N MET A 29 -7.83 -26.81 2.28
CA MET A 29 -7.07 -25.85 1.49
C MET A 29 -7.75 -25.65 0.14
N ARG A 30 -7.82 -24.40 -0.31
CA ARG A 30 -8.27 -24.03 -1.65
C ARG A 30 -7.24 -23.13 -2.34
N GLY A 31 -7.24 -23.17 -3.67
CA GLY A 31 -6.32 -22.42 -4.50
C GLY A 31 -7.03 -21.38 -5.35
N ILE A 32 -6.46 -20.17 -5.42
CA ILE A 32 -6.76 -19.17 -6.44
C ILE A 32 -5.61 -19.20 -7.43
N HIS A 33 -5.93 -19.29 -8.72
CA HIS A 33 -4.93 -19.29 -9.78
C HIS A 33 -5.38 -18.34 -10.87
N THR A 34 -4.75 -17.18 -10.92
CA THR A 34 -4.81 -16.29 -12.07
C THR A 34 -3.63 -16.64 -12.99
N GLY A 35 -3.63 -16.14 -14.23
CA GLY A 35 -2.47 -16.28 -15.11
C GLY A 35 -1.22 -15.55 -14.60
N GLU A 36 -1.37 -14.71 -13.56
CA GLU A 36 -0.40 -13.72 -13.12
C GLU A 36 0.04 -13.90 -11.66
N TRP A 37 -0.84 -14.45 -10.81
CA TRP A 37 -0.57 -14.75 -9.41
C TRP A 37 -1.43 -15.92 -8.92
N ALA A 38 -0.97 -16.58 -7.86
CA ALA A 38 -1.64 -17.68 -7.21
C ALA A 38 -1.69 -17.47 -5.70
N ALA A 39 -2.74 -17.99 -5.08
CA ALA A 39 -2.84 -18.09 -3.64
C ALA A 39 -3.24 -19.50 -3.20
N HIS A 40 -2.67 -19.99 -2.10
CA HIS A 40 -3.16 -21.16 -1.38
C HIS A 40 -3.73 -20.69 -0.04
N ILE A 41 -5.02 -20.96 0.19
CA ILE A 41 -5.76 -20.53 1.37
C ILE A 41 -6.01 -21.76 2.23
N PHE A 42 -5.35 -21.79 3.38
CA PHE A 42 -5.48 -22.84 4.38
C PHE A 42 -6.51 -22.39 5.41
N GLU A 43 -7.53 -23.21 5.63
CA GLU A 43 -8.65 -22.92 6.51
C GLU A 43 -8.56 -23.75 7.79
N TYR A 44 -8.79 -23.11 8.94
CA TYR A 44 -8.72 -23.73 10.25
C TYR A 44 -10.06 -23.59 10.98
N ALA A 45 -10.50 -24.68 11.61
CA ALA A 45 -11.74 -24.72 12.40
C ALA A 45 -11.65 -23.88 13.68
N ILE A 46 -10.44 -23.71 14.20
CA ILE A 46 -10.09 -22.87 15.35
C ILE A 46 -8.99 -21.87 14.94
N SER A 47 -8.60 -20.99 15.87
CA SER A 47 -7.45 -20.11 15.65
C SER A 47 -6.22 -20.96 15.41
N PHE A 48 -5.49 -20.70 14.33
CA PHE A 48 -4.22 -21.36 14.07
C PHE A 48 -3.20 -20.91 15.13
N GLU A 49 -2.82 -21.84 16.03
CA GLU A 49 -1.79 -21.62 17.07
C GLU A 49 -0.38 -21.98 16.58
N GLY A 50 -0.22 -22.36 15.32
CA GLY A 50 1.07 -22.71 14.75
C GLY A 50 2.04 -21.53 14.69
N ASN A 51 3.33 -21.84 14.52
CA ASN A 51 4.38 -20.83 14.54
C ASN A 51 4.36 -19.99 13.25
N MET A 52 3.54 -18.94 13.24
CA MET A 52 3.44 -17.99 12.13
C MET A 52 4.77 -17.28 11.81
N THR A 53 5.71 -17.19 12.77
CA THR A 53 7.06 -16.69 12.50
C THR A 53 7.78 -17.64 11.54
N GLN A 54 7.76 -18.95 11.82
CA GLN A 54 8.38 -19.96 10.95
C GLN A 54 7.73 -19.98 9.55
N VAL A 55 6.40 -19.85 9.48
CA VAL A 55 5.67 -19.77 8.20
C VAL A 55 6.15 -18.56 7.40
N ARG A 56 6.25 -17.38 8.02
CA ARG A 56 6.70 -16.14 7.37
C ARG A 56 8.15 -16.19 6.94
N GLU A 57 9.04 -16.76 7.76
CA GLU A 57 10.46 -16.92 7.43
C GLU A 57 10.63 -17.84 6.22
N LEU A 58 9.98 -19.02 6.24
CA LEU A 58 10.05 -19.95 5.11
C LEU A 58 9.37 -19.39 3.86
N ALA A 59 8.25 -18.69 4.00
CA ALA A 59 7.61 -18.02 2.87
C ALA A 59 8.53 -16.95 2.28
N ALA A 60 9.18 -16.13 3.12
CA ALA A 60 10.09 -15.08 2.67
C ALA A 60 11.29 -15.65 1.89
N THR A 61 11.89 -16.76 2.33
CA THR A 61 13.01 -17.40 1.58
C THR A 61 12.58 -17.98 0.23
N ASN A 62 11.28 -18.21 0.03
CA ASN A 62 10.70 -18.69 -1.22
C ASN A 62 10.06 -17.56 -2.05
N GLY A 63 10.17 -16.28 -1.64
CA GLY A 63 9.52 -15.17 -2.35
C GLY A 63 7.99 -15.13 -2.19
N VAL A 64 7.45 -15.85 -1.19
CA VAL A 64 6.02 -15.97 -0.94
C VAL A 64 5.55 -14.91 0.08
N GLY A 65 4.46 -14.24 -0.24
CA GLY A 65 3.70 -13.40 0.68
C GLY A 65 2.81 -14.24 1.59
N VAL A 66 2.60 -13.78 2.82
CA VAL A 66 1.73 -14.44 3.80
C VAL A 66 0.70 -13.44 4.30
N LEU A 67 -0.59 -13.77 4.17
CA LEU A 67 -1.70 -13.02 4.76
C LEU A 67 -2.38 -13.89 5.81
N HIS A 68 -2.75 -13.29 6.93
CA HIS A 68 -3.48 -13.95 8.01
C HIS A 68 -4.66 -13.08 8.47
N PRO A 69 -5.78 -13.08 7.70
CA PRO A 69 -7.00 -12.43 8.13
C PRO A 69 -7.48 -13.02 9.46
N HIS A 70 -7.75 -12.16 10.43
CA HIS A 70 -8.15 -12.51 11.80
C HIS A 70 -9.29 -11.59 12.25
N GLY A 71 -9.86 -11.86 13.42
CA GLY A 71 -11.01 -11.09 13.92
C GLY A 71 -12.17 -11.10 12.91
N THR A 72 -12.78 -9.94 12.70
CA THR A 72 -13.91 -9.75 11.78
C THR A 72 -13.55 -10.11 10.33
N LEU A 73 -12.33 -9.79 9.87
CA LEU A 73 -11.84 -10.11 8.51
C LEU A 73 -11.55 -11.61 8.29
N ALA A 74 -11.59 -12.43 9.34
CA ALA A 74 -11.50 -13.88 9.17
C ALA A 74 -12.74 -14.46 8.48
N THR A 75 -13.91 -13.86 8.71
CA THR A 75 -15.22 -14.37 8.29
C THR A 75 -16.00 -13.41 7.41
N GLU A 76 -15.65 -12.13 7.40
CA GLU A 76 -16.34 -11.09 6.62
C GLU A 76 -15.40 -10.43 5.61
N PRO A 77 -15.91 -9.97 4.46
CA PRO A 77 -15.13 -9.17 3.52
C PRO A 77 -14.79 -7.79 4.13
N PRO A 78 -13.68 -7.16 3.70
CA PRO A 78 -13.38 -5.78 4.09
C PRO A 78 -14.48 -4.83 3.66
N GLY A 79 -14.62 -3.71 4.38
CA GLY A 79 -15.51 -2.61 4.00
C GLY A 79 -14.78 -1.40 3.43
N LEU A 80 -13.49 -1.27 3.70
CA LEU A 80 -12.64 -0.19 3.21
C LEU A 80 -11.20 -0.70 3.04
N ILE A 81 -10.58 -0.34 1.93
CA ILE A 81 -9.17 -0.60 1.64
C ILE A 81 -8.49 0.75 1.43
N VAL A 82 -7.43 1.02 2.18
CA VAL A 82 -6.63 2.24 2.01
C VAL A 82 -5.23 1.89 1.60
N CYS A 83 -4.76 2.52 0.53
CA CYS A 83 -3.45 2.26 -0.07
C CYS A 83 -2.56 3.50 0.02
N ASP A 84 -1.28 3.29 0.34
CA ASP A 84 -0.25 4.22 -0.10
C ASP A 84 -0.20 4.28 -1.63
N VAL A 85 0.35 5.36 -2.17
CA VAL A 85 0.52 5.55 -3.61
C VAL A 85 1.94 5.22 -4.03
N ASP A 86 2.91 6.04 -3.62
CA ASP A 86 4.30 5.88 -4.02
C ASP A 86 4.85 4.53 -3.52
N SER A 87 5.56 3.81 -4.39
CA SER A 87 6.06 2.45 -4.13
C SER A 87 4.99 1.40 -3.75
N THR A 88 3.69 1.70 -3.93
CA THR A 88 2.57 0.78 -3.64
C THR A 88 1.60 0.71 -4.82
N VAL A 89 0.72 1.70 -5.01
CA VAL A 89 -0.17 1.77 -6.18
C VAL A 89 0.60 2.22 -7.43
N THR A 90 1.70 2.95 -7.26
CA THR A 90 2.68 3.25 -8.29
C THR A 90 4.03 2.63 -7.96
N ARG A 91 4.85 2.38 -8.98
CA ARG A 91 6.24 1.92 -8.86
C ARG A 91 7.25 3.06 -8.96
N THR A 92 6.75 4.29 -9.01
CA THR A 92 7.51 5.53 -9.13
C THR A 92 7.20 6.41 -7.93
N GLU A 93 8.15 7.27 -7.57
CA GLU A 93 8.00 8.31 -6.56
C GLU A 93 7.61 9.63 -7.23
N ALA A 94 6.46 10.19 -6.88
CA ALA A 94 5.91 11.41 -7.47
C ALA A 94 6.90 12.59 -7.47
N ILE A 95 7.65 12.76 -6.38
CA ILE A 95 8.60 13.86 -6.23
C ILE A 95 9.85 13.68 -7.09
N ASP A 96 10.29 12.45 -7.33
CA ASP A 96 11.45 12.16 -8.16
C ASP A 96 11.13 12.45 -9.62
N LEU A 97 9.92 12.10 -10.09
CA LEU A 97 9.46 12.44 -11.45
C LEU A 97 9.40 13.96 -11.69
N LEU A 98 8.93 14.74 -10.71
CA LEU A 98 8.93 16.20 -10.80
C LEU A 98 10.34 16.78 -10.73
N ALA A 99 11.21 16.18 -9.92
CA ALA A 99 12.62 16.59 -9.83
C ALA A 99 13.35 16.35 -11.15
N GLU A 100 13.06 15.25 -11.86
CA GLU A 100 13.57 14.99 -13.21
C GLU A 100 13.10 16.06 -14.19
N CYS A 101 11.82 16.41 -14.17
CA CYS A 101 11.26 17.49 -15.01
C CYS A 101 11.91 18.86 -14.71
N ALA A 102 12.30 19.10 -13.46
CA ALA A 102 12.99 20.31 -13.03
C ALA A 102 14.50 20.31 -13.31
N GLY A 103 15.09 19.16 -13.70
CA GLY A 103 16.54 19.00 -13.77
C GLY A 103 17.22 19.07 -12.39
N LYS A 104 16.50 18.63 -11.34
CA LYS A 104 16.85 18.71 -9.91
C LYS A 104 16.83 17.37 -9.19
N ALA A 105 16.90 16.27 -9.95
CA ALA A 105 16.87 14.91 -9.41
C ALA A 105 17.99 14.63 -8.41
N ASP A 106 19.20 15.17 -8.64
CA ASP A 106 20.34 14.96 -7.75
C ASP A 106 20.15 15.69 -6.42
N GLU A 107 19.67 16.95 -6.45
CA GLU A 107 19.41 17.73 -5.23
C GLU A 107 18.29 17.11 -4.38
N VAL A 108 17.21 16.65 -5.01
CA VAL A 108 16.12 15.96 -4.29
C VAL A 108 16.63 14.65 -3.66
N ARG A 109 17.44 13.88 -4.38
CA ARG A 109 18.04 12.64 -3.86
C ARG A 109 18.94 12.89 -2.65
N GLU A 110 19.73 13.95 -2.67
CA GLU A 110 20.57 14.34 -1.53
C GLU A 110 19.73 14.65 -0.28
N VAL A 111 18.64 15.41 -0.43
CA VAL A 111 17.73 15.71 0.67
C VAL A 111 17.03 14.44 1.19
N THR A 112 16.60 13.54 0.30
CA THR A 112 16.00 12.26 0.69
C THR A 112 16.98 11.41 1.49
N ALA A 113 18.26 11.33 1.08
CA ALA A 113 19.28 10.56 1.78
C ALA A 113 19.50 11.08 3.22
N ARG A 114 19.51 12.41 3.41
CA ARG A 114 19.64 13.04 4.73
C ARG A 114 18.43 12.76 5.62
N ALA A 115 17.23 12.78 5.07
CA ALA A 115 16.02 12.42 5.80
C ALA A 115 16.02 10.93 6.23
N MET A 116 16.44 10.03 5.35
CA MET A 116 16.60 8.60 5.68
C MET A 116 17.69 8.35 6.72
N ALA A 117 18.71 9.22 6.80
CA ALA A 117 19.73 9.19 7.85
C ALA A 117 19.23 9.76 9.20
N GLY A 118 17.98 10.27 9.26
CA GLY A 118 17.38 10.85 10.46
C GLY A 118 17.82 12.28 10.74
N GLU A 119 18.43 12.97 9.77
CA GLU A 119 18.86 14.37 9.93
C GLU A 119 17.72 15.38 9.80
N LEU A 120 16.63 14.99 9.12
CA LEU A 120 15.46 15.82 8.88
C LEU A 120 14.21 15.04 9.28
N ASP A 121 13.26 15.71 9.92
CA ASP A 121 11.93 15.13 10.07
C ASP A 121 11.19 15.06 8.71
N PHE A 122 10.05 14.37 8.67
CA PHE A 122 9.31 14.19 7.42
C PHE A 122 8.87 15.52 6.80
N ALA A 123 8.37 16.45 7.60
CA ALA A 123 7.83 17.72 7.11
C ALA A 123 8.97 18.64 6.63
N GLU A 124 10.10 18.66 7.33
CA GLU A 124 11.33 19.35 6.93
C GLU A 124 11.88 18.76 5.63
N SER A 125 11.97 17.43 5.51
CA SER A 125 12.39 16.74 4.30
C SER A 125 11.48 17.04 3.12
N LEU A 126 10.16 16.98 3.30
CA LEU A 126 9.20 17.29 2.25
C LEU A 126 9.36 18.74 1.78
N ARG A 127 9.37 19.71 2.70
CA ARG A 127 9.55 21.13 2.34
C ARG A 127 10.88 21.38 1.64
N ALA A 128 11.96 20.74 2.06
CA ALA A 128 13.26 20.87 1.43
C ALA A 128 13.28 20.31 0.00
N ARG A 129 12.67 19.14 -0.23
CA ARG A 129 12.56 18.55 -1.58
C ARG A 129 11.64 19.36 -2.48
N VAL A 130 10.49 19.82 -1.97
CA VAL A 130 9.56 20.66 -2.72
C VAL A 130 10.19 22.00 -3.08
N LYS A 131 11.03 22.58 -2.22
CA LYS A 131 11.78 23.80 -2.53
C LYS A 131 12.71 23.64 -3.74
N CYS A 132 13.25 22.45 -3.99
CA CYS A 132 14.05 22.18 -5.19
C CYS A 132 13.23 22.34 -6.48
N LEU A 133 11.90 22.28 -6.41
CA LEU A 133 10.99 22.39 -7.56
C LEU A 133 10.53 23.84 -7.82
N GLU A 134 11.03 24.83 -7.07
CA GLU A 134 10.68 26.24 -7.24
C GLU A 134 10.95 26.72 -8.69
N GLY A 135 9.96 27.34 -9.31
CA GLY A 135 10.01 27.82 -10.69
C GLY A 135 9.66 26.76 -11.74
N LEU A 136 9.33 25.52 -11.37
CA LEU A 136 8.86 24.52 -12.32
C LEU A 136 7.47 24.90 -12.85
N HIS A 137 7.31 24.93 -14.17
CA HIS A 137 6.01 25.19 -14.81
C HIS A 137 5.04 24.01 -14.61
N ILE A 138 3.76 24.29 -14.36
CA ILE A 138 2.74 23.26 -14.06
C ILE A 138 2.53 22.23 -15.17
N GLY A 139 2.96 22.52 -16.40
CA GLY A 139 2.98 21.55 -17.50
C GLY A 139 3.81 20.30 -17.19
N ALA A 140 4.74 20.37 -16.23
CA ALA A 140 5.50 19.22 -15.77
C ALA A 140 4.64 18.13 -15.11
N PHE A 141 3.47 18.47 -14.56
CA PHE A 141 2.56 17.47 -13.99
C PHE A 141 2.09 16.45 -15.04
N GLU A 142 1.84 16.91 -16.26
CA GLU A 142 1.41 16.01 -17.34
C GLU A 142 2.54 15.06 -17.76
N GLU A 143 3.79 15.54 -17.80
CA GLU A 143 4.95 14.70 -18.11
C GLU A 143 5.24 13.69 -17.00
N ALA A 144 5.17 14.12 -15.73
CA ALA A 144 5.28 13.21 -14.58
C ALA A 144 4.15 12.17 -14.58
N ARG A 145 2.92 12.54 -14.93
CA ARG A 145 1.79 11.61 -15.05
C ARG A 145 2.04 10.55 -16.13
N LYS A 146 2.56 10.93 -17.29
CA LYS A 146 2.92 9.97 -18.36
C LYS A 146 4.07 9.04 -17.95
N ALA A 147 4.99 9.53 -17.14
CA ALA A 147 6.12 8.74 -16.63
C ALA A 147 5.74 7.84 -15.44
N THR A 148 4.58 8.06 -14.82
CA THR A 148 4.11 7.26 -13.68
C THR A 148 3.84 5.83 -14.11
N VAL A 149 4.46 4.88 -13.42
CA VAL A 149 4.25 3.44 -13.65
C VAL A 149 3.28 2.92 -12.61
N VAL A 150 2.04 2.63 -13.02
CA VAL A 150 1.02 2.04 -12.13
C VAL A 150 1.37 0.58 -11.84
N THR A 151 1.25 0.18 -10.57
CA THR A 151 1.44 -1.20 -10.16
C THR A 151 0.37 -2.09 -10.82
N PRO A 152 0.76 -3.19 -11.49
CA PRO A 152 -0.20 -4.12 -12.07
C PRO A 152 -1.25 -4.57 -11.05
N GLY A 153 -2.51 -4.60 -11.47
CA GLY A 153 -3.61 -4.95 -10.59
C GLY A 153 -4.28 -3.77 -9.88
N ALA A 154 -3.83 -2.53 -10.03
CA ALA A 154 -4.42 -1.41 -9.29
C ALA A 154 -5.91 -1.20 -9.61
N ALA A 155 -6.29 -1.24 -10.90
CA ALA A 155 -7.69 -1.13 -11.30
C ALA A 155 -8.48 -2.40 -10.95
N GLU A 156 -7.87 -3.58 -11.07
CA GLU A 156 -8.50 -4.86 -10.71
C GLU A 156 -8.74 -4.99 -9.20
N LEU A 157 -7.85 -4.43 -8.37
CA LEU A 157 -8.04 -4.29 -6.93
C LEU A 157 -9.32 -3.48 -6.67
N VAL A 158 -9.41 -2.27 -7.21
CA VAL A 158 -10.58 -1.40 -7.01
C VAL A 158 -11.86 -2.07 -7.48
N ALA A 159 -11.88 -2.61 -8.70
CA ALA A 159 -13.03 -3.31 -9.24
C ALA A 159 -13.47 -4.48 -8.35
N SER A 160 -12.53 -5.31 -7.89
CA SER A 160 -12.83 -6.46 -7.02
C SER A 160 -13.21 -6.08 -5.58
N ALA A 161 -12.82 -4.90 -5.12
CA ALA A 161 -13.27 -4.32 -3.85
C ALA A 161 -14.72 -3.84 -3.97
N HIS A 162 -15.07 -3.16 -5.07
CA HIS A 162 -16.44 -2.75 -5.35
C HIS A 162 -17.40 -3.93 -5.49
N GLU A 163 -16.96 -5.06 -6.05
CA GLU A 163 -17.76 -6.30 -6.15
C GLU A 163 -18.25 -6.83 -4.79
N ILE A 164 -17.51 -6.56 -3.71
CA ILE A 164 -17.87 -6.94 -2.33
C ILE A 164 -18.44 -5.77 -1.52
N GLY A 165 -18.67 -4.62 -2.16
CA GLY A 165 -19.17 -3.41 -1.52
C GLY A 165 -18.16 -2.68 -0.64
N ALA A 166 -16.85 -2.93 -0.83
CA ALA A 166 -15.79 -2.21 -0.14
C ALA A 166 -15.41 -0.94 -0.92
N ALA A 167 -15.15 0.16 -0.21
CA ALA A 167 -14.58 1.37 -0.81
C ALA A 167 -13.04 1.29 -0.86
N VAL A 168 -12.44 2.07 -1.76
CA VAL A 168 -10.98 2.19 -1.88
C VAL A 168 -10.53 3.65 -1.77
N GLY A 169 -9.58 3.92 -0.87
CA GLY A 169 -8.97 5.24 -0.68
C GLY A 169 -7.47 5.23 -0.96
N LEU A 170 -6.96 6.30 -1.58
CA LEU A 170 -5.52 6.52 -1.78
C LEU A 170 -5.02 7.61 -0.82
N VAL A 171 -4.03 7.29 0.02
CA VAL A 171 -3.44 8.25 0.94
C VAL A 171 -1.93 8.34 0.76
N SER A 172 -1.44 9.50 0.34
CA SER A 172 -0.08 9.66 -0.18
C SER A 172 0.66 10.85 0.44
N GLY A 173 1.97 10.69 0.64
CA GLY A 173 2.89 11.80 0.90
C GLY A 173 3.29 12.58 -0.38
N GLY A 174 2.86 12.11 -1.55
CA GLY A 174 3.01 12.75 -2.85
C GLY A 174 2.03 13.91 -3.04
N PHE A 175 1.62 14.17 -4.29
CA PHE A 175 0.95 15.43 -4.65
C PHE A 175 -0.42 15.24 -5.31
N THR A 176 -1.38 16.09 -4.92
CA THR A 176 -2.77 16.07 -5.42
C THR A 176 -2.86 16.12 -6.94
N ALA A 177 -2.00 16.92 -7.58
CA ALA A 177 -1.94 17.03 -9.05
C ALA A 177 -1.60 15.71 -9.78
N LEU A 178 -1.03 14.73 -9.08
CA LEU A 178 -0.71 13.39 -9.61
C LEU A 178 -1.61 12.30 -9.03
N VAL A 179 -1.98 12.41 -7.76
CA VAL A 179 -2.78 11.40 -7.05
C VAL A 179 -4.25 11.43 -7.47
N ASP A 180 -4.87 12.60 -7.64
CA ASP A 180 -6.30 12.68 -8.01
C ASP A 180 -6.57 12.10 -9.41
N PRO A 181 -5.78 12.42 -10.46
CA PRO A 181 -5.97 11.79 -11.77
C PRO A 181 -5.71 10.29 -11.74
N LEU A 182 -4.78 9.82 -10.90
CA LEU A 182 -4.52 8.39 -10.72
C LEU A 182 -5.72 7.71 -10.06
N ALA A 183 -6.29 8.31 -9.02
CA ALA A 183 -7.48 7.81 -8.34
C ALA A 183 -8.65 7.67 -9.33
N GLU A 184 -8.90 8.70 -10.14
CA GLU A 184 -9.92 8.66 -11.21
C GLU A 184 -9.62 7.55 -12.23
N GLN A 185 -8.37 7.43 -12.68
CA GLN A 185 -7.93 6.42 -13.66
C GLN A 185 -8.21 4.98 -13.19
N ILE A 186 -7.97 4.68 -11.91
CA ILE A 186 -8.16 3.33 -11.36
C ILE A 186 -9.56 3.14 -10.72
N GLY A 187 -10.36 4.20 -10.60
CA GLY A 187 -11.71 4.20 -10.05
C GLY A 187 -11.80 4.26 -8.53
N ALA A 188 -10.77 4.76 -7.84
CA ALA A 188 -10.78 4.86 -6.38
C ALA A 188 -11.82 5.90 -5.88
N ASP A 189 -12.40 5.64 -4.70
CA ASP A 189 -13.49 6.44 -4.13
C ASP A 189 -12.98 7.68 -3.39
N PHE A 190 -11.78 7.60 -2.83
CA PHE A 190 -11.16 8.68 -2.06
C PHE A 190 -9.70 8.88 -2.43
N ALA A 191 -9.23 10.13 -2.28
CA ALA A 191 -7.83 10.50 -2.39
C ALA A 191 -7.47 11.56 -1.34
N ALA A 192 -6.26 11.47 -0.78
CA ALA A 192 -5.67 12.49 0.07
C ALA A 192 -4.15 12.55 -0.12
N SER A 193 -3.64 13.75 -0.37
CA SER A 193 -2.22 14.00 -0.65
C SER A 193 -1.82 15.44 -0.36
N ASN A 194 -0.54 15.77 -0.48
CA ASN A 194 -0.03 17.13 -0.30
C ASN A 194 -0.38 18.03 -1.49
N GLU A 195 -0.70 19.30 -1.22
CA GLU A 195 -0.97 20.28 -2.27
C GLU A 195 0.27 21.16 -2.50
N LEU A 196 0.70 21.30 -3.76
CA LEU A 196 1.80 22.20 -4.13
C LEU A 196 1.25 23.59 -4.39
N GLU A 197 1.90 24.62 -3.84
CA GLU A 197 1.49 26.01 -4.10
C GLU A 197 1.92 26.44 -5.51
N ILE A 198 0.96 26.99 -6.26
CA ILE A 198 1.13 27.44 -7.64
C ILE A 198 0.81 28.93 -7.71
N VAL A 199 1.71 29.71 -8.31
CA VAL A 199 1.51 31.13 -8.64
C VAL A 199 1.93 31.37 -10.07
N ASP A 200 1.09 32.06 -10.85
CA ASP A 200 1.36 32.40 -12.25
C ASP A 200 1.80 31.19 -13.11
N GLY A 201 1.19 30.01 -12.87
CA GLY A 201 1.49 28.77 -13.59
C GLY A 201 2.81 28.09 -13.22
N HIS A 202 3.43 28.47 -12.11
CA HIS A 202 4.71 27.90 -11.65
C HIS A 202 4.63 27.48 -10.18
N LEU A 203 5.39 26.45 -9.82
CA LEU A 203 5.57 26.02 -8.43
C LEU A 203 6.35 27.06 -7.63
N THR A 204 5.87 27.41 -6.45
CA THR A 204 6.57 28.34 -5.56
C THR A 204 7.63 27.66 -4.68
N GLY A 205 7.73 26.33 -4.75
CA GLY A 205 8.56 25.54 -3.85
C GLY A 205 7.98 25.37 -2.44
N ARG A 206 6.66 25.57 -2.26
CA ARG A 206 5.94 25.38 -0.99
C ARG A 206 4.79 24.38 -1.10
N VAL A 207 4.44 23.78 0.04
CA VAL A 207 3.25 22.95 0.22
C VAL A 207 2.17 23.79 0.89
N VAL A 208 0.93 23.66 0.45
CA VAL A 208 -0.26 24.33 0.99
C VAL A 208 -0.97 23.41 1.98
N GLY A 209 -1.52 23.99 3.04
CA GLY A 209 -2.37 23.28 4.00
C GLY A 209 -1.58 22.33 4.91
N ASP A 210 -2.32 21.35 5.45
CA ASP A 210 -1.78 20.34 6.33
C ASP A 210 -1.01 19.29 5.52
N ILE A 211 0.16 18.89 6.04
CA ILE A 211 1.00 17.89 5.39
C ILE A 211 0.42 16.49 5.67
N VAL A 212 0.26 15.70 4.62
CA VAL A 212 -0.04 14.28 4.72
C VAL A 212 1.23 13.53 5.11
N ASP A 213 1.47 13.46 6.42
CA ASP A 213 2.53 12.70 7.05
C ASP A 213 2.04 11.33 7.56
N ARG A 214 2.90 10.63 8.30
CA ARG A 214 2.60 9.32 8.89
C ARG A 214 1.34 9.32 9.76
N ALA A 215 1.16 10.34 10.61
CA ALA A 215 -0.01 10.44 11.48
C ALA A 215 -1.27 10.83 10.70
N ALA A 216 -1.11 11.66 9.67
CA ALA A 216 -2.19 12.02 8.77
C ALA A 216 -2.75 10.79 8.02
N LYS A 217 -1.90 9.83 7.63
CA LYS A 217 -2.38 8.58 6.99
C LYS A 217 -3.36 7.80 7.88
N ALA A 218 -3.04 7.67 9.18
CA ALA A 218 -3.95 7.07 10.15
C ALA A 218 -5.25 7.88 10.31
N THR A 219 -5.12 9.21 10.33
CA THR A 219 -6.28 10.12 10.43
C THR A 219 -7.23 9.94 9.24
N TRP A 220 -6.69 9.83 8.02
CA TRP A 220 -7.49 9.61 6.81
C TRP A 220 -8.17 8.25 6.78
N LEU A 221 -7.47 7.16 7.16
CA LEU A 221 -8.10 5.84 7.32
C LEU A 221 -9.30 5.93 8.26
N GLY A 222 -9.12 6.51 9.46
CA GLY A 222 -10.19 6.64 10.44
C GLY A 222 -11.36 7.50 9.96
N ARG A 223 -11.06 8.59 9.24
CA ARG A 223 -12.07 9.47 8.65
C ARG A 223 -12.90 8.76 7.60
N TRP A 224 -12.27 8.08 6.64
CA TRP A 224 -12.98 7.37 5.59
C TRP A 224 -13.72 6.15 6.13
N ALA A 225 -13.17 5.45 7.13
CA ALA A 225 -13.89 4.37 7.81
C ALA A 225 -15.20 4.89 8.43
N LEU A 226 -15.16 6.03 9.12
CA LEU A 226 -16.36 6.69 9.65
C LEU A 226 -17.34 7.11 8.55
N GLU A 227 -16.85 7.70 7.47
CA GLU A 227 -17.66 8.15 6.33
C GLU A 227 -18.37 6.98 5.64
N CYS A 228 -17.70 5.85 5.51
CA CYS A 228 -18.26 4.61 4.96
C CYS A 228 -19.14 3.83 5.94
N GLY A 229 -19.17 4.20 7.23
CA GLY A 229 -19.83 3.41 8.28
C GLY A 229 -19.20 2.04 8.49
N VAL A 230 -17.88 1.94 8.35
CA VAL A 230 -17.09 0.72 8.46
C VAL A 230 -16.26 0.76 9.74
N ASP A 231 -16.35 -0.29 10.57
CA ASP A 231 -15.47 -0.45 11.73
C ASP A 231 -14.01 -0.66 11.30
N LEU A 232 -13.06 -0.09 12.04
CA LEU A 232 -11.62 -0.23 11.75
C LEU A 232 -11.17 -1.69 11.60
N GLU A 233 -11.78 -2.62 12.34
CA GLU A 233 -11.50 -4.06 12.23
C GLU A 233 -11.82 -4.66 10.86
N ARG A 234 -12.66 -4.00 10.05
CA ARG A 234 -13.01 -4.37 8.67
C ARG A 234 -12.24 -3.57 7.62
N THR A 235 -11.17 -2.87 8.02
CA THR A 235 -10.31 -2.12 7.10
C THR A 235 -9.04 -2.88 6.74
N ILE A 236 -8.57 -2.70 5.50
CA ILE A 236 -7.26 -3.14 5.04
C ILE A 236 -6.40 -1.90 4.77
N ALA A 237 -5.14 -1.92 5.21
CA ALA A 237 -4.15 -0.90 4.87
C ALA A 237 -3.00 -1.52 4.06
N LEU A 238 -2.68 -0.97 2.90
CA LEU A 238 -1.58 -1.38 2.02
C LEU A 238 -0.51 -0.29 2.01
N GLY A 239 0.75 -0.66 2.22
CA GLY A 239 1.89 0.26 2.19
C GLY A 239 3.24 -0.45 2.13
N ASP A 240 4.31 0.29 1.86
CA ASP A 240 5.67 -0.24 1.67
C ASP A 240 6.65 0.18 2.77
N GLY A 241 6.31 1.23 3.53
CA GLY A 241 7.32 2.07 4.17
C GLY A 241 7.07 2.43 5.64
N ALA A 242 8.02 3.19 6.19
CA ALA A 242 7.93 3.70 7.57
C ALA A 242 6.86 4.80 7.74
N ASN A 243 6.50 5.45 6.64
CA ASN A 243 5.40 6.43 6.54
C ASN A 243 4.02 5.80 6.78
N ASP A 244 3.87 4.48 6.65
CA ASP A 244 2.57 3.79 6.78
C ASP A 244 2.31 3.24 8.18
N LEU A 245 3.29 3.28 9.07
CA LEU A 245 3.25 2.54 10.34
C LEU A 245 2.09 2.94 11.27
N ASP A 246 1.68 4.21 11.28
CA ASP A 246 0.53 4.63 12.10
C ASP A 246 -0.79 4.23 11.46
N MET A 247 -0.87 4.24 10.12
CA MET A 247 -2.01 3.69 9.39
C MET A 247 -2.13 2.18 9.64
N PHE A 248 -1.01 1.46 9.64
CA PHE A 248 -0.97 0.04 9.97
C PHE A 248 -1.42 -0.24 11.40
N ALA A 249 -1.06 0.62 12.36
CA ALA A 249 -1.37 0.43 13.76
C ALA A 249 -2.87 0.45 14.07
N ILE A 250 -3.68 1.08 13.22
CA ILE A 250 -5.14 1.22 13.44
C ILE A 250 -5.98 0.38 12.45
N ALA A 251 -5.38 -0.17 11.40
CA ALA A 251 -6.09 -0.98 10.42
C ALA A 251 -6.41 -2.39 10.95
N GLY A 252 -7.54 -2.95 10.51
CA GLY A 252 -7.93 -4.32 10.86
C GLY A 252 -6.98 -5.38 10.27
N LEU A 253 -6.48 -5.11 9.06
CA LEU A 253 -5.44 -5.93 8.43
C LEU A 253 -4.41 -5.03 7.72
N PRO A 254 -3.29 -4.70 8.39
CA PRO A 254 -2.16 -4.05 7.74
C PRO A 254 -1.41 -5.05 6.86
N ILE A 255 -1.06 -4.65 5.64
CA ILE A 255 -0.36 -5.46 4.64
C ILE A 255 0.81 -4.67 4.07
N ALA A 256 2.01 -5.23 4.27
CA ALA A 256 3.24 -4.75 3.68
C ALA A 256 3.36 -5.27 2.23
N PHE A 257 3.18 -4.38 1.25
CA PHE A 257 3.24 -4.70 -0.17
C PHE A 257 4.63 -4.39 -0.73
N CYS A 258 5.35 -5.39 -1.26
CA CYS A 258 6.71 -5.27 -1.82
C CYS A 258 7.66 -4.42 -0.93
N ALA A 259 7.48 -4.55 0.39
CA ALA A 259 7.83 -3.51 1.34
C ALA A 259 9.23 -3.64 1.95
N LYS A 260 9.68 -2.54 2.55
CA LYS A 260 10.90 -2.47 3.37
C LYS A 260 10.72 -3.24 4.68
N ALA A 261 11.84 -3.68 5.28
CA ALA A 261 11.83 -4.52 6.49
C ALA A 261 11.01 -3.93 7.66
N VAL A 262 11.02 -2.60 7.83
CA VAL A 262 10.27 -1.91 8.89
C VAL A 262 8.75 -2.08 8.72
N ALA A 263 8.24 -2.00 7.50
CA ALA A 263 6.83 -2.19 7.19
C ALA A 263 6.44 -3.68 7.30
N VAL A 264 7.31 -4.59 6.84
CA VAL A 264 7.13 -6.04 6.98
C VAL A 264 6.98 -6.44 8.45
N GLU A 265 7.82 -5.92 9.34
CA GLU A 265 7.76 -6.23 10.77
C GLU A 265 6.47 -5.69 11.42
N ALA A 266 6.06 -4.49 11.04
CA ALA A 266 4.87 -3.86 11.60
C ALA A 266 3.57 -4.52 11.13
N ALA A 267 3.42 -4.75 9.82
CA ALA A 267 2.20 -5.34 9.27
C ALA A 267 2.07 -6.83 9.56
N ARG A 268 3.20 -7.57 9.53
CA ARG A 268 3.26 -9.05 9.61
C ARG A 268 2.47 -9.80 8.53
N ASN A 269 1.61 -9.13 7.78
CA ASN A 269 1.02 -9.63 6.54
C ASN A 269 1.79 -9.02 5.38
N THR A 270 2.06 -9.83 4.37
CA THR A 270 2.95 -9.45 3.27
C THR A 270 2.40 -9.92 1.93
N ILE A 271 2.58 -9.09 0.92
CA ILE A 271 2.48 -9.47 -0.49
C ILE A 271 3.85 -9.14 -1.10
N ARG A 272 4.44 -10.12 -1.78
CA ARG A 272 5.80 -10.00 -2.34
C ARG A 272 5.84 -9.97 -3.86
N CYS A 273 4.82 -10.52 -4.51
CA CYS A 273 4.66 -10.39 -5.96
C CYS A 273 4.21 -8.97 -6.30
N GLU A 274 4.67 -8.44 -7.42
CA GLU A 274 4.42 -7.05 -7.83
C GLU A 274 3.04 -6.84 -8.49
N ARG A 275 2.01 -7.50 -7.94
CA ARG A 275 0.61 -7.42 -8.36
C ARG A 275 -0.29 -7.11 -7.17
N ILE A 276 -0.77 -5.86 -7.10
CA ILE A 276 -1.49 -5.36 -5.93
C ILE A 276 -2.88 -6.01 -5.77
N ASP A 277 -3.48 -6.49 -6.87
CA ASP A 277 -4.75 -7.22 -6.85
C ASP A 277 -4.68 -8.59 -6.14
N ALA A 278 -3.48 -9.09 -5.84
CA ALA A 278 -3.31 -10.33 -5.09
C ALA A 278 -3.88 -10.23 -3.66
N VAL A 279 -4.08 -9.02 -3.14
CA VAL A 279 -4.78 -8.77 -1.86
C VAL A 279 -6.21 -9.32 -1.86
N ARG A 280 -6.83 -9.47 -3.05
CA ARG A 280 -8.16 -10.09 -3.23
C ARG A 280 -8.24 -11.49 -2.62
N ALA A 281 -7.11 -12.19 -2.46
CA ALA A 281 -7.07 -13.48 -1.78
C ALA A 281 -7.68 -13.43 -0.35
N VAL A 282 -7.71 -12.26 0.30
CA VAL A 282 -8.34 -12.06 1.62
C VAL A 282 -9.85 -12.31 1.60
N TRP A 283 -10.56 -11.95 0.53
CA TRP A 283 -12.04 -12.06 0.46
C TRP A 283 -12.57 -12.94 -0.66
N ALA A 284 -11.71 -13.41 -1.57
CA ALA A 284 -12.13 -14.36 -2.59
C ALA A 284 -12.65 -15.64 -1.95
N GLN A 285 -13.86 -16.06 -2.34
CA GLN A 285 -14.49 -17.33 -1.93
C GLN A 285 -13.95 -18.51 -2.74
#